data_AF-A0A3E0WIR0-F1
#
_entry.id   AF-A0A3E0WIR0-F1
#
_cell.length_a   1.000
_cell.length_b   1.000
_cell.length_c   1.000
_cell.angle_alpha   90.00
_cell.angle_beta   90.00
_cell.angle_gamma   90.00
#
_symmetry.space_group_name_H-M   'P 1'
#
loop_
_entity.id
_entity.type
_entity.pdbx_description
1 polymer ?
#
loop_
_entity_poly.entity_id
_entity_poly.type
_entity_poly.pdbx_seq_one_letter_code
_entity_poly.pdbx_strand_id
1 'polypeptide(L)'
;MPASITGIVFDDVNGNGIYDGGEPGIPNAYIILEDPNGICVRTQTDALGNYSFTNLTIPGTYNVYEVVTGPGFICPPTTFIQPDGFNSSTTPRTITLTITATDIANNVVFANQNFGHETITMWECDPNGLQVAGVPSSLFSIDLVTGAATNLGLLSPITSYNSIGFNSIDNTIWGINFNSNRPAVARINTDLTVSIFSVEGLPTPTTYIAGDVDFNGYLYLYRQSRIYVVDVNPNSATFLRQVDPTNGFIVDTPPYGIPTNIGIPDWAFNPVDQQLYGVGGSSVIRWDPLTGVATVIPTVGVPASGYGAVFFDIEGSLYAIRNDNGNIYRITFSGLNATGVLFSTTIPAANNDGARCVFAPLV
;
A
#
# COMPACT_ATOMS: atom_id res chain seq x y z
N MET A 1 36.01 -19.54 0.38
CA MET A 1 35.53 -18.38 1.14
C MET A 1 34.08 -18.63 1.47
N PRO A 2 33.67 -18.69 2.74
CA PRO A 2 32.26 -18.98 3.07
C PRO A 2 31.30 -18.04 2.32
N ALA A 3 30.03 -18.41 2.20
CA ALA A 3 29.04 -17.64 1.45
C ALA A 3 29.05 -16.14 1.83
N SER A 4 28.58 -15.30 0.92
CA SER A 4 28.53 -13.85 1.13
C SER A 4 27.26 -13.24 0.56
N ILE A 5 26.87 -12.10 1.12
CA ILE A 5 25.76 -11.26 0.64
C ILE A 5 26.35 -9.93 0.18
N THR A 6 25.95 -9.46 -1.00
CA THR A 6 26.37 -8.16 -1.52
C THR A 6 25.21 -7.41 -2.13
N GLY A 7 25.26 -6.08 -2.05
CA GLY A 7 24.22 -5.21 -2.61
C GLY A 7 24.66 -3.75 -2.66
N ILE A 8 23.74 -2.92 -3.11
CA ILE A 8 23.89 -1.47 -3.19
C ILE A 8 22.65 -0.77 -2.62
N VAL A 9 22.85 0.35 -1.93
CA VAL A 9 21.79 1.33 -1.68
C VAL A 9 21.91 2.42 -2.74
N PHE A 10 20.84 2.74 -3.45
CA PHE A 10 20.89 3.60 -4.64
C PHE A 10 19.74 4.62 -4.71
N ASP A 11 20.02 5.73 -5.38
CA ASP A 11 19.05 6.74 -5.81
C ASP A 11 18.35 6.22 -7.08
N ASP A 12 17.14 5.74 -6.91
CA ASP A 12 16.27 5.21 -7.96
C ASP A 12 15.62 6.37 -8.72
N VAL A 13 16.40 6.98 -9.59
CA VAL A 13 16.03 8.17 -10.36
C VAL A 13 14.78 7.93 -11.23
N ASN A 14 14.53 6.67 -11.61
CA ASN A 14 13.43 6.31 -12.48
C ASN A 14 12.23 5.67 -11.75
N GLY A 15 12.36 5.40 -10.45
CA GLY A 15 11.30 4.98 -9.54
C GLY A 15 10.79 3.56 -9.78
N ASN A 16 11.59 2.66 -10.38
CA ASN A 16 11.14 1.31 -10.77
C ASN A 16 11.50 0.20 -9.77
N GLY A 17 12.25 0.51 -8.71
CA GLY A 17 12.71 -0.43 -7.68
C GLY A 17 13.81 -1.38 -8.15
N ILE A 18 14.50 -1.08 -9.25
CA ILE A 18 15.55 -1.91 -9.85
C ILE A 18 16.78 -1.04 -10.03
N TYR A 19 17.93 -1.51 -9.54
CA TYR A 19 19.18 -0.80 -9.77
C TYR A 19 19.60 -0.88 -11.25
N ASP A 20 19.50 0.26 -11.92
CA ASP A 20 19.82 0.43 -13.33
C ASP A 20 21.17 1.13 -13.55
N GLY A 21 21.71 0.96 -14.77
CA GLY A 21 22.97 1.58 -15.14
C GLY A 21 22.88 3.11 -15.14
N GLY A 22 23.63 3.77 -14.27
CA GLY A 22 23.69 5.23 -14.16
C GLY A 22 23.02 5.80 -12.90
N GLU A 23 22.35 4.96 -12.12
CA GLU A 23 21.77 5.36 -10.83
C GLU A 23 22.89 5.55 -9.78
N PRO A 24 22.93 6.70 -9.08
CA PRO A 24 23.93 6.94 -8.05
C PRO A 24 23.78 6.00 -6.84
N GLY A 25 24.89 5.54 -6.29
CA GLY A 25 24.89 4.88 -4.98
C GLY A 25 24.76 5.87 -3.83
N ILE A 26 24.07 5.48 -2.76
CA ILE A 26 23.86 6.26 -1.54
C ILE A 26 24.87 5.81 -0.47
N PRO A 27 25.85 6.66 -0.11
CA PRO A 27 26.91 6.30 0.83
C PRO A 27 26.48 6.40 2.29
N ASN A 28 27.19 5.70 3.17
CA ASN A 28 27.05 5.73 4.63
C ASN A 28 25.70 5.23 5.19
N ALA A 29 24.81 4.67 4.37
CA ALA A 29 23.61 3.97 4.83
C ALA A 29 24.02 2.75 5.66
N TYR A 30 23.35 2.49 6.79
CA TYR A 30 23.64 1.30 7.60
C TYR A 30 22.87 0.10 7.05
N ILE A 31 23.58 -1.02 6.94
CA ILE A 31 22.95 -2.30 6.61
C ILE A 31 23.18 -3.24 7.78
N ILE A 32 22.12 -3.92 8.19
CA ILE A 32 22.13 -4.89 9.28
C ILE A 32 21.80 -6.26 8.71
N LEU A 33 22.64 -7.24 9.02
CA LEU A 33 22.39 -8.64 8.74
C LEU A 33 22.10 -9.34 10.06
N GLU A 34 20.90 -9.90 10.18
CA GLU A 34 20.54 -10.85 11.22
C GLU A 34 20.81 -12.27 10.72
N ASP A 35 21.57 -13.05 11.51
CA ASP A 35 21.87 -14.45 11.22
C ASP A 35 20.75 -15.41 11.68
N PRO A 36 20.83 -16.72 11.33
CA PRO A 36 19.83 -17.70 11.73
C PRO A 36 19.67 -17.89 13.25
N ASN A 37 20.59 -17.40 14.07
CA ASN A 37 20.50 -17.43 15.53
C ASN A 37 19.96 -16.12 16.13
N GLY A 38 19.55 -15.15 15.29
CA GLY A 38 19.10 -13.83 15.72
C GLY A 38 20.24 -12.88 16.11
N ILE A 39 21.47 -13.16 15.70
CA ILE A 39 22.62 -12.27 15.96
C ILE A 39 22.76 -11.29 14.81
N CYS A 40 22.69 -10.00 15.12
CA CYS A 40 22.92 -8.95 14.14
C CYS A 40 24.40 -8.55 14.05
N VAL A 41 24.87 -8.36 12.82
CA VAL A 41 26.07 -7.59 12.50
C VAL A 41 25.69 -6.43 11.59
N ARG A 42 26.50 -5.38 11.55
CA ARG A 42 26.24 -4.21 10.71
C ARG A 42 27.44 -3.81 9.87
N THR A 43 27.17 -3.18 8.74
CA THR A 43 28.13 -2.48 7.90
C THR A 43 27.54 -1.14 7.45
N GLN A 44 28.35 -0.33 6.78
CA GLN A 44 27.88 0.86 6.07
C GLN A 44 28.17 0.73 4.58
N THR A 45 27.32 1.34 3.76
CA THR A 45 27.60 1.48 2.34
C THR A 45 28.83 2.36 2.12
N ASP A 46 29.64 1.98 1.13
CA ASP A 46 30.82 2.76 0.73
C ASP A 46 30.45 4.02 -0.07
N ALA A 47 31.46 4.75 -0.56
CA ALA A 47 31.26 5.98 -1.34
C ALA A 47 30.46 5.78 -2.65
N LEU A 48 30.33 4.55 -3.11
CA LEU A 48 29.58 4.14 -4.30
C LEU A 48 28.27 3.41 -3.92
N GLY A 49 27.86 3.44 -2.65
CA GLY A 49 26.63 2.81 -2.16
C GLY A 49 26.73 1.31 -1.90
N ASN A 50 27.88 0.66 -2.12
CA ASN A 50 28.00 -0.79 -2.03
C ASN A 50 28.18 -1.27 -0.60
N TYR A 51 27.63 -2.44 -0.28
CA TYR A 51 27.87 -3.13 0.97
C TYR A 51 28.15 -4.63 0.76
N SER A 52 28.77 -5.26 1.75
CA SER A 52 28.94 -6.71 1.76
C SER A 52 28.96 -7.28 3.18
N PHE A 53 28.45 -8.51 3.30
CA PHE A 53 28.67 -9.39 4.42
C PHE A 53 29.39 -10.63 3.92
N THR A 54 30.52 -10.96 4.55
CA THR A 54 31.36 -12.09 4.17
C THR A 54 31.43 -13.10 5.29
N ASN A 55 31.99 -14.28 5.00
CA ASN A 55 32.19 -15.34 5.98
C ASN A 55 30.87 -15.86 6.62
N LEU A 56 29.82 -16.00 5.82
CA LEU A 56 28.57 -16.62 6.25
C LEU A 56 28.76 -18.14 6.33
N THR A 57 28.71 -18.68 7.55
CA THR A 57 29.05 -20.10 7.83
C THR A 57 27.89 -20.90 8.39
N ILE A 58 26.76 -20.25 8.69
CA ILE A 58 25.60 -20.89 9.33
C ILE A 58 24.50 -21.08 8.27
N PRO A 59 24.04 -22.30 8.00
CA PRO A 59 22.90 -22.50 7.12
C PRO A 59 21.61 -22.07 7.83
N GLY A 60 20.68 -21.44 7.11
CA GLY A 60 19.41 -20.99 7.63
C GLY A 60 18.92 -19.70 7.00
N THR A 61 17.96 -19.07 7.66
CA THR A 61 17.36 -17.81 7.24
C THR A 61 18.18 -16.63 7.73
N TYR A 62 18.50 -15.72 6.81
CA TYR A 62 19.12 -14.44 7.10
C TYR A 62 18.18 -13.31 6.71
N ASN A 63 18.14 -12.24 7.50
CA ASN A 63 17.42 -11.02 7.16
C ASN A 63 18.42 -9.87 6.97
N VAL A 64 18.30 -9.17 5.85
CA VAL A 64 19.06 -7.97 5.55
C VAL A 64 18.13 -6.77 5.66
N TYR A 65 18.48 -5.84 6.54
CA TYR A 65 17.73 -4.61 6.78
C TYR A 65 18.57 -3.41 6.33
N GLU A 66 17.94 -2.46 5.65
CA GLU A 66 18.54 -1.15 5.40
C GLU A 66 17.93 -0.11 6.36
N VAL A 67 18.81 0.58 7.10
CA VAL A 67 18.48 1.59 8.12
C VAL A 67 19.45 2.76 8.03
N VAL A 68 19.01 3.98 8.29
CA VAL A 68 19.80 5.18 7.92
C VAL A 68 20.51 5.81 9.11
N THR A 69 19.82 6.00 10.23
CA THR A 69 20.47 6.39 11.48
C THR A 69 20.90 5.14 12.20
N GLY A 70 22.21 4.97 12.38
CA GLY A 70 22.81 3.81 13.03
C GLY A 70 22.04 3.50 14.32
N PRO A 71 21.33 2.36 14.39
CA PRO A 71 20.52 2.11 15.56
C PRO A 71 21.47 2.02 16.75
N GLY A 72 21.05 2.60 17.89
CA GLY A 72 21.44 1.98 19.15
C GLY A 72 21.13 0.49 19.00
N PHE A 73 22.11 -0.39 19.23
CA PHE A 73 22.17 -1.80 18.82
C PHE A 73 20.91 -2.67 19.13
N ILE A 74 19.76 -2.39 18.52
CA ILE A 74 18.52 -3.15 18.65
C ILE A 74 18.44 -4.09 17.45
N CYS A 75 18.20 -5.37 17.72
CA CYS A 75 18.13 -6.45 16.75
C CYS A 75 16.85 -7.26 17.02
N PRO A 76 15.96 -7.45 16.03
CA PRO A 76 15.94 -6.76 14.73
C PRO A 76 15.68 -5.25 14.88
N PRO A 77 16.06 -4.41 13.90
CA PRO A 77 15.77 -2.98 13.95
C PRO A 77 14.27 -2.68 13.88
N THR A 78 13.83 -1.61 14.54
CA THR A 78 12.41 -1.20 14.60
C THR A 78 12.15 0.16 13.95
N THR A 79 13.18 0.82 13.42
CA THR A 79 13.09 2.17 12.84
C THR A 79 13.73 2.17 11.46
N PHE A 80 12.95 2.48 10.43
CA PHE A 80 13.36 2.43 9.02
C PHE A 80 13.20 3.80 8.36
N ILE A 81 13.82 4.83 8.94
CA ILE A 81 13.77 6.17 8.33
C ILE A 81 14.48 6.20 6.97
N GLN A 82 14.11 7.16 6.12
CA GLN A 82 14.71 7.33 4.78
C GLN A 82 16.13 7.93 4.82
N PRO A 83 16.98 7.65 3.81
CA PRO A 83 18.30 8.26 3.71
C PRO A 83 18.23 9.78 3.61
N ASP A 84 19.28 10.48 4.07
CA ASP A 84 19.34 11.94 3.99
C ASP A 84 19.11 12.41 2.54
N GLY A 85 18.09 13.25 2.34
CA GLY A 85 17.71 13.76 1.03
C GLY A 85 16.61 12.98 0.31
N PHE A 86 16.15 11.86 0.88
CA PHE A 86 15.09 11.02 0.31
C PHE A 86 13.86 11.00 1.21
N ASN A 87 12.68 10.76 0.63
CA ASN A 87 11.41 10.71 1.37
C ASN A 87 10.57 9.46 1.06
N SER A 88 11.02 8.60 0.15
CA SER A 88 10.37 7.33 -0.16
C SER A 88 11.39 6.24 -0.48
N SER A 89 11.00 4.99 -0.26
CA SER A 89 11.71 3.81 -0.73
C SER A 89 11.02 3.25 -1.98
N THR A 90 11.78 2.62 -2.88
CA THR A 90 11.25 1.95 -4.10
C THR A 90 11.43 0.44 -4.05
N THR A 91 12.16 -0.05 -3.05
CA THR A 91 12.35 -1.48 -2.77
C THR A 91 11.88 -1.82 -1.36
N PRO A 92 11.63 -3.10 -1.07
CA PRO A 92 11.37 -3.55 0.29
C PRO A 92 12.49 -3.19 1.26
N ARG A 93 12.15 -2.86 2.49
CA ARG A 93 13.12 -2.49 3.55
C ARG A 93 13.80 -3.67 4.23
N THR A 94 13.28 -4.88 3.99
CA THR A 94 13.84 -6.14 4.47
C THR A 94 13.93 -7.15 3.34
N ILE A 95 15.09 -7.77 3.19
CA ILE A 95 15.31 -8.89 2.28
C ILE A 95 15.61 -10.14 3.10
N THR A 96 14.83 -11.20 2.87
CA THR A 96 14.98 -12.48 3.55
C THR A 96 15.59 -13.50 2.60
N LEU A 97 16.67 -14.16 3.03
CA LEU A 97 17.41 -15.14 2.26
C LEU A 97 17.47 -16.46 3.01
N THR A 98 17.34 -17.58 2.28
CA THR A 98 17.65 -18.91 2.81
C THR A 98 19.00 -19.34 2.25
N ILE A 99 20.02 -19.46 3.11
CA ILE A 99 21.36 -19.92 2.74
C ILE A 99 21.51 -21.38 3.17
N THR A 100 21.78 -22.28 2.24
CA THR A 100 21.96 -23.71 2.53
C THR A 100 23.41 -24.06 2.87
N ALA A 101 23.62 -25.23 3.47
CA ALA A 101 24.97 -25.75 3.70
C ALA A 101 25.76 -25.94 2.38
N THR A 102 25.05 -26.25 1.29
CA THR A 102 25.63 -26.36 -0.06
C THR A 102 26.11 -25.01 -0.56
N ASP A 103 25.35 -23.93 -0.34
CA ASP A 103 25.73 -22.58 -0.75
C ASP A 103 27.02 -22.14 -0.03
N ILE A 104 27.12 -22.47 1.26
CA ILE A 104 28.31 -22.19 2.07
C ILE A 104 29.51 -22.99 1.56
N ALA A 105 29.35 -24.30 1.32
CA ALA A 105 30.42 -25.15 0.81
C ALA A 105 30.92 -24.71 -0.58
N ASN A 106 30.01 -24.19 -1.41
CA ASN A 106 30.30 -23.71 -2.76
C ASN A 106 30.73 -22.24 -2.82
N ASN A 107 30.81 -21.54 -1.69
CA ASN A 107 31.22 -20.14 -1.63
C ASN A 107 30.29 -19.21 -2.43
N VAL A 108 28.98 -19.46 -2.40
CA VAL A 108 28.00 -18.71 -3.18
C VAL A 108 27.97 -17.24 -2.76
N VAL A 109 27.85 -16.35 -3.75
CA VAL A 109 27.62 -14.92 -3.56
C VAL A 109 26.16 -14.62 -3.87
N PHE A 110 25.40 -14.26 -2.84
CA PHE A 110 24.05 -13.74 -2.96
C PHE A 110 24.13 -12.24 -3.30
N ALA A 111 24.32 -11.96 -4.59
CA ALA A 111 24.42 -10.60 -5.12
C ALA A 111 23.04 -9.95 -5.33
N ASN A 112 23.04 -8.66 -5.68
CA ASN A 112 21.86 -7.86 -6.01
C ASN A 112 20.82 -7.76 -4.89
N GLN A 113 21.28 -7.75 -3.64
CA GLN A 113 20.44 -7.45 -2.48
C GLN A 113 20.35 -5.93 -2.35
N ASN A 114 19.58 -5.28 -3.22
CA ASN A 114 19.65 -3.83 -3.38
C ASN A 114 18.51 -3.11 -2.66
N PHE A 115 18.77 -1.87 -2.23
CA PHE A 115 17.77 -0.98 -1.63
C PHE A 115 17.70 0.34 -2.39
N GLY A 116 16.54 0.65 -2.96
CA GLY A 116 16.30 1.84 -3.76
C GLY A 116 15.52 2.90 -2.99
N HIS A 117 15.89 4.16 -3.19
CA HIS A 117 15.21 5.33 -2.62
C HIS A 117 15.01 6.39 -3.67
N GLU A 118 13.97 7.20 -3.49
CA GLU A 118 13.66 8.30 -4.38
C GLU A 118 13.17 9.52 -3.57
N THR A 119 13.09 10.66 -4.25
CA THR A 119 12.40 11.84 -3.73
C THR A 119 11.15 12.08 -4.54
N ILE A 120 9.99 11.94 -3.91
CA ILE A 120 8.69 12.18 -4.54
C ILE A 120 8.09 13.51 -4.12
N THR A 121 7.25 14.05 -4.99
CA THR A 121 6.30 15.11 -4.63
C THR A 121 5.07 14.45 -4.01
N MET A 122 4.69 14.93 -2.84
CA MET A 122 3.55 14.41 -2.07
C MET A 122 2.26 15.13 -2.49
N TRP A 123 1.13 14.43 -2.42
CA TRP A 123 -0.17 15.07 -2.59
C TRP A 123 -0.45 16.04 -1.44
N GLU A 124 -1.19 17.10 -1.73
CA GLU A 124 -1.78 17.90 -0.67
C GLU A 124 -2.91 17.08 0.00
N CYS A 125 -3.01 17.17 1.33
CA CYS A 125 -4.15 16.63 2.06
C CYS A 125 -5.35 17.58 1.86
N ASP A 126 -6.01 17.45 0.72
CA ASP A 126 -7.13 18.27 0.28
C ASP A 126 -8.49 17.65 0.71
N PRO A 127 -9.53 18.47 0.97
CA PRO A 127 -10.84 17.95 1.38
C PRO A 127 -11.56 17.10 0.33
N ASN A 128 -11.19 17.20 -0.95
CA ASN A 128 -11.86 16.51 -2.04
C ASN A 128 -11.60 15.00 -2.03
N GLY A 129 -12.57 14.23 -2.55
CA GLY A 129 -12.37 12.84 -2.90
C GLY A 129 -11.61 12.74 -4.22
N LEU A 130 -10.59 11.89 -4.28
CA LEU A 130 -9.89 11.54 -5.51
C LEU A 130 -10.50 10.26 -6.06
N GLN A 131 -10.97 10.29 -7.30
CA GLN A 131 -11.62 9.15 -7.95
C GLN A 131 -10.85 8.75 -9.20
N VAL A 132 -10.36 7.51 -9.28
CA VAL A 132 -10.00 6.91 -10.57
C VAL A 132 -11.27 6.47 -11.27
N ALA A 133 -11.38 6.70 -12.58
CA ALA A 133 -12.54 6.25 -13.35
C ALA A 133 -12.21 6.02 -14.82
N GLY A 134 -12.89 5.04 -15.42
CA GLY A 134 -12.82 4.74 -16.85
C GLY A 134 -11.74 3.73 -17.24
N VAL A 135 -11.81 3.30 -18.50
CA VAL A 135 -10.84 2.40 -19.14
C VAL A 135 -10.44 3.01 -20.49
N PRO A 136 -9.26 3.64 -20.61
CA PRO A 136 -8.23 3.82 -19.59
C PRO A 136 -8.64 4.78 -18.46
N SER A 137 -7.98 4.67 -17.31
CA SER A 137 -8.32 5.43 -16.12
C SER A 137 -7.83 6.87 -16.18
N SER A 138 -8.73 7.81 -15.87
CA SER A 138 -8.40 9.19 -15.51
C SER A 138 -8.56 9.40 -14.01
N LEU A 139 -7.87 10.39 -13.45
CA LEU A 139 -8.05 10.81 -12.07
C LEU A 139 -8.94 12.06 -12.02
N PHE A 140 -9.92 12.05 -11.13
CA PHE A 140 -10.83 13.16 -10.88
C PHE A 140 -10.67 13.63 -9.44
N SER A 141 -10.71 14.94 -9.23
CA SER A 141 -10.93 15.53 -7.91
C SER A 141 -12.41 15.90 -7.79
N ILE A 142 -13.06 15.47 -6.71
CA ILE A 142 -14.49 15.62 -6.47
C ILE A 142 -14.69 16.33 -5.13
N ASP A 143 -15.27 17.52 -5.20
CA ASP A 143 -15.83 18.17 -4.03
C ASP A 143 -17.08 17.40 -3.60
N LEU A 144 -17.00 16.70 -2.47
CA LEU A 144 -18.09 15.87 -1.98
C LEU A 144 -19.29 16.71 -1.53
N VAL A 145 -19.09 17.98 -1.13
CA VAL A 145 -20.14 18.90 -0.67
C VAL A 145 -20.94 19.44 -1.84
N THR A 146 -20.26 19.93 -2.87
CA THR A 146 -20.94 20.54 -4.03
C THR A 146 -21.24 19.55 -5.16
N GLY A 147 -20.51 18.42 -5.21
CA GLY A 147 -20.52 17.48 -6.31
C GLY A 147 -19.69 17.94 -7.51
N ALA A 148 -18.99 19.08 -7.42
CA ALA A 148 -18.15 19.57 -8.51
C ALA A 148 -16.99 18.60 -8.77
N ALA A 149 -16.84 18.19 -10.03
CA ALA A 149 -15.77 17.28 -10.47
C ALA A 149 -14.80 17.99 -11.41
N THR A 150 -13.52 17.87 -11.11
CA THR A 150 -12.41 18.33 -11.96
C THR A 150 -11.66 17.11 -12.48
N ASN A 151 -11.61 16.92 -13.79
CA ASN A 151 -10.74 15.90 -14.40
C ASN A 151 -9.29 16.39 -14.35
N LEU A 152 -8.43 15.71 -13.60
CA LEU A 152 -7.02 16.04 -13.49
C LEU A 152 -6.24 15.53 -14.71
N GLY A 153 -6.68 14.42 -15.33
CA GLY A 153 -6.10 13.89 -16.55
C GLY A 153 -6.01 12.36 -16.58
N LEU A 154 -5.50 11.82 -17.68
CA LEU A 154 -5.21 10.39 -17.84
C LEU A 154 -4.00 9.99 -17.00
N LEU A 155 -4.09 8.81 -16.38
CA LEU A 155 -2.94 8.19 -15.72
C LEU A 155 -1.96 7.62 -16.75
N SER A 156 -0.67 7.68 -16.43
CA SER A 156 0.42 7.15 -17.25
C SER A 156 1.21 6.08 -16.48
N PRO A 157 1.38 4.85 -17.00
CA PRO A 157 0.98 4.40 -18.33
C PRO A 157 -0.55 4.27 -18.50
N ILE A 158 -1.01 4.37 -19.75
CA ILE A 158 -2.43 4.30 -20.11
C ILE A 158 -2.93 2.85 -19.92
N THR A 159 -3.58 2.60 -18.79
CA THR A 159 -4.19 1.31 -18.43
C THR A 159 -5.38 1.54 -17.49
N SER A 160 -5.88 0.49 -16.84
CA SER A 160 -6.89 0.56 -15.80
C SER A 160 -6.26 0.49 -14.41
N TYR A 161 -6.67 1.41 -13.54
CA TYR A 161 -6.30 1.43 -12.12
C TYR A 161 -7.56 1.37 -11.27
N ASN A 162 -7.46 0.69 -10.13
CA ASN A 162 -8.58 0.43 -9.22
C ASN A 162 -8.03 0.07 -7.83
N SER A 163 -8.90 -0.15 -6.83
CA SER A 163 -8.52 -0.52 -5.47
C SER A 163 -7.60 0.51 -4.84
N ILE A 164 -7.94 1.80 -4.96
CA ILE A 164 -7.08 2.90 -4.53
C ILE A 164 -7.35 3.32 -3.09
N GLY A 165 -6.33 3.82 -2.40
CA GLY A 165 -6.44 4.40 -1.06
C GLY A 165 -5.38 5.47 -0.84
N PHE A 166 -5.61 6.36 0.12
CA PHE A 166 -4.71 7.47 0.42
C PHE A 166 -3.84 7.15 1.64
N ASN A 167 -2.54 6.98 1.44
CA ASN A 167 -1.59 6.83 2.53
C ASN A 167 -1.29 8.19 3.16
N SER A 168 -1.77 8.39 4.38
CA SER A 168 -1.61 9.66 5.11
C SER A 168 -0.24 9.84 5.78
N ILE A 169 0.63 8.82 5.73
CA ILE A 169 2.01 8.90 6.25
C ILE A 169 2.91 9.74 5.35
N ASP A 170 2.77 9.56 4.03
CA ASP A 170 3.58 10.20 3.00
C ASP A 170 2.73 10.94 1.94
N ASN A 171 1.42 11.07 2.19
CA ASN A 171 0.43 11.67 1.30
C ASN A 171 0.54 11.15 -0.14
N THR A 172 0.53 9.83 -0.30
CA THR A 172 0.55 9.16 -1.61
C THR A 172 -0.72 8.37 -1.83
N ILE A 173 -1.05 8.11 -3.11
CA ILE A 173 -2.20 7.29 -3.47
C ILE A 173 -1.67 5.95 -3.93
N TRP A 174 -2.11 4.88 -3.29
CA TRP A 174 -1.74 3.50 -3.63
C TRP A 174 -2.95 2.74 -4.14
N GLY A 175 -2.73 1.74 -4.98
CA GLY A 175 -3.77 0.83 -5.40
C GLY A 175 -3.25 -0.25 -6.33
N ILE A 176 -4.06 -0.65 -7.29
CA ILE A 176 -3.75 -1.75 -8.19
C ILE A 176 -3.87 -1.31 -9.66
N ASN A 177 -2.93 -1.78 -10.49
CA ASN A 177 -3.12 -1.85 -11.93
C ASN A 177 -4.02 -3.06 -12.25
N PHE A 178 -5.28 -2.81 -12.60
CA PHE A 178 -6.39 -3.77 -12.59
C PHE A 178 -6.26 -4.95 -13.56
N ASN A 179 -5.32 -4.89 -14.51
CA ASN A 179 -5.09 -5.93 -15.52
C ASN A 179 -3.63 -6.36 -15.61
N SER A 180 -2.87 -6.21 -14.52
CA SER A 180 -1.49 -6.68 -14.45
C SER A 180 -1.43 -8.19 -14.20
N ASN A 181 -0.57 -8.87 -14.95
CA ASN A 181 -0.17 -10.26 -14.66
C ASN A 181 1.00 -10.32 -13.66
N ARG A 182 1.45 -9.17 -13.16
CA ARG A 182 2.48 -9.06 -12.12
C ARG A 182 1.82 -8.85 -10.77
N PRO A 183 2.25 -9.56 -9.72
CA PRO A 183 1.78 -9.35 -8.37
C PRO A 183 2.36 -8.02 -7.87
N ALA A 184 1.63 -6.93 -8.01
CA ALA A 184 2.18 -5.59 -7.84
C ALA A 184 1.13 -4.59 -7.35
N VAL A 185 1.60 -3.59 -6.60
CA VAL A 185 0.85 -2.39 -6.25
C VAL A 185 1.30 -1.21 -7.11
N ALA A 186 0.43 -0.24 -7.26
CA ALA A 186 0.63 0.97 -8.04
C ALA A 186 0.59 2.19 -7.13
N ARG A 187 1.52 3.12 -7.29
CA ARG A 187 1.48 4.44 -6.63
C ARG A 187 1.22 5.52 -7.67
N ILE A 188 0.17 6.31 -7.49
CA ILE A 188 -0.16 7.43 -8.37
C ILE A 188 0.55 8.69 -7.86
N ASN A 189 1.42 9.24 -8.69
CA ASN A 189 2.20 10.44 -8.40
C ASN A 189 1.41 11.70 -8.75
N THR A 190 1.78 12.85 -8.18
CA THR A 190 1.08 14.15 -8.38
C THR A 190 1.08 14.65 -9.82
N ASP A 191 2.01 14.18 -10.64
CA ASP A 191 2.11 14.47 -12.08
C ASP A 191 1.33 13.47 -12.96
N LEU A 192 0.52 12.61 -12.33
CA LEU A 192 -0.30 11.55 -12.95
C LEU A 192 0.50 10.40 -13.58
N THR A 193 1.82 10.35 -13.37
CA THR A 193 2.59 9.13 -13.59
C THR A 193 2.29 8.11 -12.50
N VAL A 194 2.52 6.83 -12.80
CA VAL A 194 2.28 5.73 -11.89
C VAL A 194 3.49 4.83 -11.79
N SER A 195 4.03 4.71 -10.57
CA SER A 195 5.09 3.77 -10.24
C SER A 195 4.49 2.40 -9.90
N ILE A 196 5.14 1.31 -10.32
CA ILE A 196 4.63 -0.07 -10.14
C ILE A 196 5.65 -0.89 -9.37
N PHE A 197 5.23 -1.42 -8.22
CA PHE A 197 6.10 -2.14 -7.30
C PHE A 197 5.67 -3.59 -7.14
N SER A 198 6.59 -4.52 -7.36
CA SER A 198 6.29 -5.95 -7.22
C SER A 198 6.16 -6.32 -5.73
N VAL A 199 5.14 -7.10 -5.40
CA VAL A 199 4.87 -7.59 -4.04
C VAL A 199 4.73 -9.11 -4.12
N GLU A 200 5.61 -9.82 -3.44
CA GLU A 200 5.54 -11.28 -3.37
C GLU A 200 4.26 -11.73 -2.64
N GLY A 201 3.65 -12.83 -3.10
CA GLY A 201 2.48 -13.44 -2.48
C GLY A 201 1.13 -12.91 -2.97
N LEU A 202 1.07 -11.70 -3.56
CA LEU A 202 -0.19 -11.17 -4.10
C LEU A 202 -0.71 -12.03 -5.26
N PRO A 203 -1.99 -12.49 -5.23
CA PRO A 203 -2.58 -13.21 -6.34
C PRO A 203 -2.62 -12.44 -7.66
N THR A 204 -2.38 -13.17 -8.75
CA THR A 204 -2.53 -12.70 -10.14
C THR A 204 -3.64 -13.47 -10.89
N PRO A 205 -4.32 -12.87 -11.88
CA PRO A 205 -4.23 -11.47 -12.28
C PRO A 205 -4.77 -10.55 -11.18
N THR A 206 -4.26 -9.31 -11.15
CA THR A 206 -4.56 -8.30 -10.13
C THR A 206 -5.95 -7.67 -10.34
N THR A 207 -6.99 -8.47 -10.19
CA THR A 207 -8.41 -8.10 -10.32
C THR A 207 -9.02 -7.80 -8.95
N TYR A 208 -8.37 -6.92 -8.19
CA TYR A 208 -8.89 -6.43 -6.91
C TYR A 208 -9.94 -5.36 -7.20
N ILE A 209 -11.04 -5.38 -6.44
CA ILE A 209 -12.21 -4.53 -6.74
C ILE A 209 -12.52 -3.49 -5.68
N ALA A 210 -11.77 -3.48 -4.58
CA ALA A 210 -11.89 -2.49 -3.51
C ALA A 210 -10.52 -2.33 -2.84
N GLY A 211 -10.16 -1.09 -2.51
CA GLY A 211 -8.93 -0.77 -1.79
C GLY A 211 -9.12 0.40 -0.84
N ASP A 212 -8.37 0.44 0.27
CA ASP A 212 -8.11 1.68 1.00
C ASP A 212 -6.89 1.50 1.92
N VAL A 213 -6.33 2.60 2.42
CA VAL A 213 -5.13 2.61 3.28
C VAL A 213 -5.49 3.11 4.68
N ASP A 214 -5.02 2.42 5.72
CA ASP A 214 -5.17 2.91 7.11
C ASP A 214 -4.09 3.93 7.52
N PHE A 215 -4.16 4.38 8.77
CA PHE A 215 -3.19 5.32 9.35
C PHE A 215 -1.78 4.78 9.52
N ASN A 216 -1.60 3.47 9.46
CA ASN A 216 -0.30 2.82 9.60
C ASN A 216 0.34 2.53 8.23
N GLY A 217 -0.36 2.86 7.14
CA GLY A 217 0.08 2.62 5.77
C GLY A 217 -0.18 1.21 5.29
N TYR A 218 -1.20 0.52 5.83
CA TYR A 218 -1.63 -0.78 5.33
C TYR A 218 -2.72 -0.62 4.27
N LEU A 219 -2.40 -0.97 3.03
CA LEU A 219 -3.32 -1.03 1.90
C LEU A 219 -4.12 -2.34 1.96
N TYR A 220 -5.40 -2.24 2.29
CA TYR A 220 -6.34 -3.36 2.26
C TYR A 220 -6.88 -3.54 0.85
N LEU A 221 -6.89 -4.76 0.34
CA LEU A 221 -7.32 -5.10 -1.02
C LEU A 221 -8.28 -6.27 -1.00
N TYR A 222 -9.41 -6.16 -1.69
CA TYR A 222 -10.38 -7.26 -1.76
C TYR A 222 -10.35 -7.99 -3.11
N ARG A 223 -10.27 -9.32 -3.07
CA ARG A 223 -10.39 -10.19 -4.24
C ARG A 223 -10.94 -11.58 -3.86
N GLN A 224 -11.96 -12.03 -4.59
CA GLN A 224 -12.50 -13.41 -4.49
C GLN A 224 -12.75 -13.87 -3.05
N SER A 225 -13.54 -13.10 -2.28
CA SER A 225 -13.87 -13.42 -0.89
C SER A 225 -12.66 -13.47 0.04
N ARG A 226 -11.58 -12.74 -0.29
CA ARG A 226 -10.39 -12.61 0.57
C ARG A 226 -9.92 -11.15 0.63
N ILE A 227 -9.41 -10.78 1.79
CA ILE A 227 -8.76 -9.51 2.07
C ILE A 227 -7.26 -9.74 2.08
N TYR A 228 -6.52 -8.99 1.28
CA TYR A 228 -5.06 -8.98 1.23
C TYR A 228 -4.59 -7.64 1.77
N VAL A 229 -3.46 -7.61 2.46
CA VAL A 229 -2.94 -6.38 3.04
C VAL A 229 -1.51 -6.20 2.59
N VAL A 230 -1.20 -5.06 2.00
CA VAL A 230 0.16 -4.69 1.61
C VAL A 230 0.60 -3.52 2.47
N ASP A 231 1.77 -3.62 3.06
CA ASP A 231 2.37 -2.50 3.76
C ASP A 231 3.00 -1.54 2.74
N VAL A 232 2.43 -0.34 2.66
CA VAL A 232 2.87 0.76 1.80
C VAL A 232 3.47 1.92 2.60
N ASN A 233 3.79 1.71 3.89
CA ASN A 233 4.52 2.68 4.70
C ASN A 233 6.02 2.61 4.37
N PRO A 234 6.62 3.63 3.74
CA PRO A 234 8.03 3.59 3.33
C PRO A 234 8.99 3.47 4.52
N ASN A 235 8.52 3.78 5.74
CA ASN A 235 9.29 3.71 6.98
C ASN A 235 9.03 2.44 7.80
N SER A 236 8.44 1.40 7.19
CA SER A 236 8.17 0.12 7.82
C SER A 236 9.16 -0.97 7.42
N ALA A 237 9.44 -1.90 8.33
CA ALA A 237 10.26 -3.09 8.07
C ALA A 237 9.67 -3.96 6.95
N THR A 238 8.34 -3.96 6.83
CA THR A 238 7.55 -4.77 5.91
C THR A 238 7.09 -4.01 4.67
N PHE A 239 7.58 -2.80 4.42
CA PHE A 239 7.27 -2.03 3.21
C PHE A 239 7.40 -2.90 1.94
N LEU A 240 6.39 -2.84 1.07
CA LEU A 240 6.22 -3.65 -0.14
C LEU A 240 6.20 -5.17 0.11
N ARG A 241 5.66 -5.58 1.26
CA ARG A 241 5.32 -6.97 1.59
C ARG A 241 3.84 -7.11 1.84
N GLN A 242 3.32 -8.28 1.52
CA GLN A 242 2.04 -8.70 2.04
C GLN A 242 2.17 -8.99 3.54
N VAL A 243 1.21 -8.53 4.34
CA VAL A 243 1.19 -8.70 5.79
C VAL A 243 -0.13 -9.31 6.27
N ASP A 244 -0.08 -10.04 7.39
CA ASP A 244 -1.25 -10.65 8.02
C ASP A 244 -1.74 -9.79 9.20
N PRO A 245 -2.84 -9.03 9.04
CA PRO A 245 -3.35 -8.19 10.12
C PRO A 245 -3.92 -9.02 11.29
N THR A 246 -4.23 -10.31 11.11
CA THR A 246 -4.69 -11.19 12.21
C THR A 246 -3.57 -11.56 13.17
N ASN A 247 -2.32 -11.36 12.75
CA ASN A 247 -1.12 -11.73 13.50
C ASN A 247 -0.17 -10.53 13.66
N GLY A 248 -0.73 -9.34 13.85
CA GLY A 248 0.04 -8.13 14.14
C GLY A 248 0.81 -7.57 12.95
N PHE A 249 0.32 -7.78 11.73
CA PHE A 249 0.88 -7.25 10.48
C PHE A 249 2.32 -7.70 10.19
N ILE A 250 2.68 -8.92 10.63
CA ILE A 250 3.92 -9.57 10.18
C ILE A 250 3.76 -10.02 8.72
N VAL A 251 4.89 -10.32 8.03
CA VAL A 251 4.87 -10.84 6.65
C VAL A 251 3.96 -12.07 6.55
N ASP A 252 3.01 -12.02 5.63
CA ASP A 252 2.01 -13.06 5.43
C ASP A 252 2.65 -14.32 4.82
N THR A 253 2.03 -15.47 5.05
CA THR A 253 2.48 -16.76 4.51
C THR A 253 1.31 -17.52 3.90
N PRO A 254 1.54 -18.43 2.92
CA PRO A 254 0.45 -19.20 2.34
C PRO A 254 -0.36 -19.98 3.39
N PRO A 255 -1.71 -19.98 3.32
CA PRO A 255 -2.54 -19.35 2.30
C PRO A 255 -2.74 -17.84 2.51
N TYR A 256 -2.25 -17.04 1.57
CA TYR A 256 -2.25 -15.58 1.62
C TYR A 256 -3.62 -14.93 1.74
N GLY A 257 -3.74 -13.92 2.60
CA GLY A 257 -4.94 -13.13 2.82
C GLY A 257 -5.97 -13.79 3.73
N ILE A 258 -6.99 -13.03 4.13
CA ILE A 258 -7.97 -13.43 5.13
C ILE A 258 -9.30 -13.74 4.42
N PRO A 259 -9.91 -14.92 4.64
CA PRO A 259 -11.24 -15.20 4.14
C PRO A 259 -12.28 -14.21 4.67
N THR A 260 -13.22 -13.82 3.81
CA THR A 260 -14.41 -13.07 4.20
C THR A 260 -15.69 -13.70 3.62
N ASN A 261 -16.80 -13.50 4.31
CA ASN A 261 -18.07 -14.20 4.11
C ASN A 261 -19.10 -13.41 3.27
N ILE A 262 -18.84 -12.15 2.93
CA ILE A 262 -19.74 -11.29 2.15
C ILE A 262 -18.95 -10.65 0.99
N GLY A 263 -19.52 -10.65 -0.20
CA GLY A 263 -18.96 -9.97 -1.37
C GLY A 263 -18.93 -8.46 -1.20
N ILE A 264 -17.82 -7.84 -1.56
CA ILE A 264 -17.56 -6.40 -1.39
C ILE A 264 -17.69 -5.73 -2.75
N PRO A 265 -18.59 -4.75 -2.94
CA PRO A 265 -18.61 -3.97 -4.17
C PRO A 265 -17.46 -2.96 -4.18
N ASP A 266 -17.29 -2.25 -3.07
CA ASP A 266 -16.25 -1.24 -2.80
C ASP A 266 -16.20 -0.97 -1.27
N TRP A 267 -15.14 -0.33 -0.76
CA TRP A 267 -15.01 0.06 0.65
C TRP A 267 -14.13 1.29 0.90
N ALA A 268 -14.20 1.85 2.10
CA ALA A 268 -13.26 2.83 2.64
C ALA A 268 -12.97 2.52 4.11
N PHE A 269 -11.80 2.93 4.58
CA PHE A 269 -11.37 2.81 5.96
C PHE A 269 -11.98 3.92 6.82
N ASN A 270 -12.66 3.55 7.90
CA ASN A 270 -13.25 4.50 8.83
C ASN A 270 -12.21 4.95 9.86
N PRO A 271 -11.87 6.25 9.90
CA PRO A 271 -10.86 6.78 10.81
C PRO A 271 -11.27 6.69 12.30
N VAL A 272 -12.56 6.53 12.60
CA VAL A 272 -13.07 6.58 13.98
C VAL A 272 -12.95 5.23 14.69
N ASP A 273 -13.26 4.13 14.00
CA ASP A 273 -13.29 2.78 14.59
C ASP A 273 -12.33 1.79 13.93
N GLN A 274 -11.58 2.21 12.91
CA GLN A 274 -10.58 1.42 12.21
C GLN A 274 -11.16 0.16 11.55
N GLN A 275 -12.38 0.27 11.03
CA GLN A 275 -13.05 -0.80 10.27
C GLN A 275 -13.24 -0.34 8.82
N LEU A 276 -13.40 -1.30 7.90
CA LEU A 276 -13.69 -1.01 6.50
C LEU A 276 -15.21 -0.98 6.30
N TYR A 277 -15.73 -0.03 5.53
CA TYR A 277 -17.15 0.07 5.23
C TYR A 277 -17.43 0.33 3.76
N GLY A 278 -18.55 -0.18 3.29
CA GLY A 278 -19.00 0.01 1.93
C GLY A 278 -20.50 -0.19 1.81
N VAL A 279 -21.04 0.00 0.62
CA VAL A 279 -22.48 -0.11 0.37
C VAL A 279 -22.78 -1.29 -0.54
N GLY A 280 -23.35 -2.35 0.03
CA GLY A 280 -23.81 -3.54 -0.69
C GLY A 280 -25.32 -3.55 -0.83
N GLY A 281 -25.83 -3.43 -2.06
CA GLY A 281 -27.26 -3.33 -2.30
C GLY A 281 -27.82 -2.06 -1.64
N SER A 282 -28.78 -2.21 -0.73
CA SER A 282 -29.38 -1.12 0.05
C SER A 282 -28.91 -1.10 1.51
N SER A 283 -27.74 -1.68 1.80
CA SER A 283 -27.21 -1.76 3.16
C SER A 283 -25.74 -1.41 3.21
N VAL A 284 -25.35 -0.74 4.27
CA VAL A 284 -23.95 -0.61 4.65
C VAL A 284 -23.46 -1.95 5.15
N ILE A 285 -22.27 -2.34 4.75
CA ILE A 285 -21.57 -3.50 5.27
C ILE A 285 -20.29 -2.99 5.93
N ARG A 286 -19.98 -3.55 7.09
CA ARG A 286 -18.74 -3.31 7.84
C ARG A 286 -17.90 -4.57 7.82
N TRP A 287 -16.62 -4.42 7.57
CA TRP A 287 -15.63 -5.49 7.67
C TRP A 287 -14.61 -5.16 8.75
N ASP A 288 -14.34 -6.15 9.59
CA ASP A 288 -13.22 -6.10 10.52
C ASP A 288 -11.94 -6.56 9.80
N PRO A 289 -10.99 -5.67 9.52
CA PRO A 289 -9.76 -6.03 8.81
C PRO A 289 -8.89 -7.02 9.59
N LEU A 290 -9.04 -7.12 10.91
CA LEU A 290 -8.24 -8.00 11.76
C LEU A 290 -8.81 -9.42 11.86
N THR A 291 -10.04 -9.64 11.39
CA THR A 291 -10.69 -10.97 11.47
C THR A 291 -11.32 -11.42 10.15
N GLY A 292 -11.51 -10.51 9.18
CA GLY A 292 -12.22 -10.76 7.93
C GLY A 292 -13.74 -10.85 8.07
N VAL A 293 -14.28 -10.68 9.29
CA VAL A 293 -15.72 -10.80 9.56
C VAL A 293 -16.47 -9.61 8.97
N ALA A 294 -17.45 -9.90 8.12
CA ALA A 294 -18.37 -8.91 7.58
C ALA A 294 -19.69 -8.89 8.35
N THR A 295 -20.20 -7.70 8.64
CA THR A 295 -21.49 -7.45 9.31
C THR A 295 -22.34 -6.51 8.46
N VAL A 296 -23.56 -6.94 8.13
CA VAL A 296 -24.54 -6.05 7.48
C VAL A 296 -25.13 -5.12 8.54
N ILE A 297 -25.04 -3.81 8.29
CA ILE A 297 -25.59 -2.78 9.17
C ILE A 297 -27.00 -2.42 8.67
N PRO A 298 -28.05 -2.54 9.52
CA PRO A 298 -29.37 -2.01 9.23
C PRO A 298 -29.30 -0.57 8.73
N THR A 299 -29.72 -0.36 7.49
CA THR A 299 -29.55 0.92 6.78
C THR A 299 -30.88 1.42 6.24
N VAL A 300 -31.15 2.72 6.41
CA VAL A 300 -32.30 3.41 5.83
C VAL A 300 -31.81 4.53 4.92
N GLY A 301 -32.53 4.81 3.82
CA GLY A 301 -32.28 5.98 2.97
C GLY A 301 -31.16 5.83 1.94
N VAL A 302 -30.54 4.65 1.84
CA VAL A 302 -29.56 4.31 0.80
C VAL A 302 -30.22 3.38 -0.23
N PRO A 303 -30.41 3.81 -1.49
CA PRO A 303 -31.02 2.96 -2.51
C PRO A 303 -30.14 1.78 -2.92
N ALA A 304 -30.78 0.69 -3.36
CA ALA A 304 -30.08 -0.43 -3.98
C ALA A 304 -29.43 0.00 -5.31
N SER A 305 -28.10 -0.02 -5.37
CA SER A 305 -27.33 0.30 -6.58
C SER A 305 -25.89 -0.22 -6.49
N GLY A 306 -25.11 0.00 -7.56
CA GLY A 306 -23.66 -0.14 -7.56
C GLY A 306 -23.01 1.17 -7.13
N TYR A 307 -22.23 1.10 -6.05
CA TYR A 307 -21.37 2.17 -5.56
C TYR A 307 -19.92 1.74 -5.84
N GLY A 308 -19.12 2.62 -6.43
CA GLY A 308 -17.73 2.33 -6.82
C GLY A 308 -16.78 3.49 -6.55
N ALA A 309 -17.15 4.36 -5.62
CA ALA A 309 -16.19 5.21 -4.93
C ALA A 309 -16.83 5.61 -3.62
N VAL A 310 -16.17 5.27 -2.51
CA VAL A 310 -16.65 5.58 -1.18
C VAL A 310 -15.54 6.26 -0.37
N PHE A 311 -15.93 7.12 0.57
CA PHE A 311 -14.98 7.96 1.31
C PHE A 311 -15.46 8.16 2.75
N PHE A 312 -14.54 8.33 3.69
CA PHE A 312 -14.86 8.81 5.03
C PHE A 312 -14.41 10.25 5.26
N ASP A 313 -15.19 10.99 6.06
CA ASP A 313 -14.71 12.17 6.78
C ASP A 313 -14.10 11.80 8.14
N ILE A 314 -13.40 12.75 8.77
CA ILE A 314 -12.73 12.53 10.06
C ILE A 314 -13.75 12.27 11.19
N GLU A 315 -14.99 12.72 11.03
CA GLU A 315 -16.09 12.50 11.97
C GLU A 315 -16.77 11.11 11.82
N GLY A 316 -16.37 10.32 10.82
CA GLY A 316 -16.89 8.96 10.59
C GLY A 316 -18.17 8.90 9.76
N SER A 317 -18.50 9.94 8.99
CA SER A 317 -19.55 9.87 7.97
C SER A 317 -18.99 9.22 6.70
N LEU A 318 -19.73 8.27 6.15
CA LEU A 318 -19.43 7.63 4.88
C LEU A 318 -20.11 8.37 3.73
N TYR A 319 -19.37 8.65 2.67
CA TYR A 319 -19.86 9.26 1.44
C TYR A 319 -19.74 8.26 0.31
N ALA A 320 -20.86 7.90 -0.33
CA ALA A 320 -20.88 6.87 -1.35
C ALA A 320 -21.44 7.40 -2.67
N ILE A 321 -20.65 7.31 -3.73
CA ILE A 321 -21.03 7.76 -5.08
C ILE A 321 -21.68 6.60 -5.84
N ARG A 322 -22.88 6.82 -6.36
CA ARG A 322 -23.55 5.87 -7.24
C ARG A 322 -22.99 5.92 -8.65
N ASN A 323 -22.67 4.76 -9.20
CA ASN A 323 -22.07 4.66 -10.54
C ASN A 323 -23.03 5.08 -11.67
N ASP A 324 -24.33 4.84 -11.51
CA ASP A 324 -25.32 5.04 -12.56
C ASP A 324 -25.73 6.50 -12.77
N ASN A 325 -25.77 7.31 -11.70
CA ASN A 325 -26.26 8.68 -11.76
C ASN A 325 -25.39 9.72 -11.03
N GLY A 326 -24.28 9.31 -10.40
CA GLY A 326 -23.36 10.22 -9.71
C GLY A 326 -23.89 10.78 -8.39
N ASN A 327 -25.06 10.34 -7.91
CA ASN A 327 -25.58 10.79 -6.63
C ASN A 327 -24.64 10.37 -5.49
N ILE A 328 -24.28 11.33 -4.65
CA ILE A 328 -23.47 11.14 -3.46
C ILE A 328 -24.41 11.05 -2.26
N TYR A 329 -24.37 9.91 -1.57
CA TYR A 329 -25.12 9.73 -0.32
C TYR A 329 -24.18 9.94 0.86
N ARG A 330 -24.55 10.84 1.78
CA ARG A 330 -23.92 10.92 3.10
C ARG A 330 -24.62 9.97 4.04
N ILE A 331 -23.85 9.10 4.66
CA ILE A 331 -24.31 8.03 5.53
C ILE A 331 -23.71 8.26 6.91
N THR A 332 -24.57 8.33 7.92
CA THR A 332 -24.19 8.54 9.31
C THR A 332 -24.60 7.35 10.16
N PHE A 333 -23.89 7.13 11.26
CA PHE A 333 -24.05 5.96 12.12
C PHE A 333 -24.61 6.36 13.48
N SER A 334 -25.60 5.60 13.97
CA SER A 334 -26.18 5.74 15.30
C SER A 334 -26.31 4.38 15.95
N GLY A 335 -25.34 4.05 16.81
CA GLY A 335 -25.19 2.70 17.36
C GLY A 335 -24.95 1.69 16.24
N LEU A 336 -25.83 0.68 16.12
CA LEU A 336 -25.73 -0.37 15.10
C LEU A 336 -26.58 -0.10 13.87
N ASN A 337 -26.99 1.16 13.62
CA ASN A 337 -27.81 1.53 12.47
C ASN A 337 -27.10 2.61 11.64
N ALA A 338 -27.36 2.61 10.34
CA ALA A 338 -26.90 3.63 9.40
C ALA A 338 -28.09 4.36 8.76
N THR A 339 -27.95 5.66 8.54
CA THR A 339 -28.93 6.47 7.80
C THR A 339 -28.23 7.23 6.68
N GLY A 340 -28.64 6.96 5.45
CA GLY A 340 -28.18 7.67 4.27
C GLY A 340 -29.16 8.75 3.84
N VAL A 341 -28.62 9.88 3.39
CA VAL A 341 -29.37 10.95 2.74
C VAL A 341 -28.64 11.35 1.46
N LEU A 342 -29.40 11.73 0.42
CA LEU A 342 -28.80 12.36 -0.75
C LEU A 342 -28.11 13.66 -0.29
N PHE A 343 -26.82 13.77 -0.55
CA PHE A 343 -25.98 14.87 -0.08
C PHE A 343 -25.66 15.84 -1.21
N SER A 344 -25.18 15.34 -2.33
CA SER A 344 -24.86 16.09 -3.53
C SER A 344 -24.90 15.15 -4.76
N THR A 345 -24.56 15.66 -5.94
CA THR A 345 -24.51 14.86 -7.18
C THR A 345 -23.30 15.28 -8.01
N THR A 346 -22.49 14.31 -8.39
CA THR A 346 -21.35 14.46 -9.31
C THR A 346 -21.65 13.81 -10.67
N ILE A 347 -20.64 13.64 -11.50
CA ILE A 347 -20.73 12.91 -12.77
C ILE A 347 -20.82 11.40 -12.52
N PRO A 348 -21.67 10.66 -13.26
CA PRO A 348 -21.67 9.20 -13.23
C PRO A 348 -20.33 8.64 -13.70
N ALA A 349 -19.88 7.54 -13.08
CA ALA A 349 -18.61 6.91 -13.37
C ALA A 349 -18.72 5.38 -13.28
N ALA A 350 -17.82 4.68 -13.97
CA ALA A 350 -17.72 3.22 -13.96
C ALA A 350 -16.25 2.80 -14.07
N ASN A 351 -15.94 1.58 -13.60
CA ASN A 351 -14.55 1.12 -13.43
C ASN A 351 -13.77 2.14 -12.59
N ASN A 352 -14.30 2.39 -11.41
CA ASN A 352 -13.91 3.48 -10.55
C ASN A 352 -13.65 2.99 -9.14
N ASP A 353 -12.90 3.82 -8.42
CA ASP A 353 -12.66 3.71 -6.99
C ASP A 353 -12.22 5.06 -6.42
N GLY A 354 -12.35 5.24 -5.11
CA GLY A 354 -12.13 6.47 -4.39
C GLY A 354 -11.01 6.38 -3.35
N ALA A 355 -10.18 7.42 -3.27
CA ALA A 355 -9.23 7.63 -2.19
C ALA A 355 -9.39 9.06 -1.65
N ARG A 356 -9.15 9.28 -0.35
CA ARG A 356 -9.23 10.63 0.24
C ARG A 356 -8.32 10.76 1.44
N CYS A 357 -7.69 11.92 1.59
CA CYS A 357 -7.05 12.28 2.84
C CYS A 357 -8.12 12.54 3.91
N VAL A 358 -8.33 11.58 4.82
CA VAL A 358 -9.39 11.68 5.84
C VAL A 358 -9.18 12.84 6.82
N PHE A 359 -7.94 13.32 7.00
CA PHE A 359 -7.60 14.42 7.91
C PHE A 359 -8.02 15.81 7.41
N ALA A 360 -8.32 15.97 6.13
CA ALA A 360 -8.88 17.20 5.63
C ALA A 360 -10.37 17.28 6.03
N PRO A 361 -10.84 18.36 6.67
CA PRO A 361 -12.26 18.52 6.98
C PRO A 361 -13.03 18.81 5.69
N LEU A 362 -14.25 18.27 5.55
CA LEU A 362 -15.15 18.69 4.48
C LEU A 362 -15.65 20.11 4.78
N VAL A 363 -15.51 21.02 3.82
CA VAL A 363 -15.83 22.45 3.95
C VAL A 363 -16.89 22.92 2.97
#